data_AF-A0A399YMD2-F1
#
_entry.id   AF-A0A399YMD2-F1
#
_cell.length_a   1.000
_cell.length_b   1.000
_cell.length_c   1.000
_cell.angle_alpha   90.00
_cell.angle_beta   90.00
_cell.angle_gamma   90.00
#
_symmetry.space_group_name_H-M   'P 1'
#
loop_
_entity.id
_entity.type
_entity.pdbx_description
1 polymer ?
#
loop_
_entity_poly.entity_id
_entity_poly.type
_entity_poly.pdbx_seq_one_letter_code
_entity_poly.pdbx_strand_id
1 'polypeptide(L)' 'MADEILSQYQHVIESFKLITGDKGVFIFTVDGDILFSKKVAGRHADPGEILKLFQKHIGPGVEPYPQEL' A
#
# COMPACT_ATOMS: atom_id res chain seq x y z
N MET A 1 -4.69 1.37 -6.55
CA MET A 1 -3.97 0.93 -5.33
C MET A 1 -2.84 -0.03 -5.63
N ALA A 2 -3.11 -1.31 -5.94
CA ALA A 2 -2.04 -2.30 -6.13
C ALA A 2 -1.08 -1.88 -7.25
N ASP A 3 -1.63 -1.42 -8.37
CA ASP A 3 -0.88 -0.88 -9.50
C ASP A 3 0.00 0.33 -9.12
N GLU A 4 -0.53 1.27 -8.32
CA GLU A 4 0.23 2.45 -7.84
C GLU A 4 1.47 2.05 -7.01
N ILE A 5 1.37 0.99 -6.21
CA ILE A 5 2.51 0.47 -5.44
C ILE A 5 3.45 -0.31 -6.35
N LEU A 6 2.94 -1.26 -7.13
CA LEU A 6 3.77 -2.18 -7.91
C LEU A 6 4.50 -1.47 -9.05
N SER A 7 3.88 -0.49 -9.69
CA SER A 7 4.51 0.30 -10.74
C SER A 7 5.72 1.11 -10.26
N GLN A 8 5.79 1.45 -8.96
CA GLN A 8 6.83 2.29 -8.37
C GLN A 8 7.79 1.53 -7.46
N TYR A 9 7.34 0.48 -6.78
CA TYR A 9 8.07 -0.15 -5.68
C TYR A 9 8.19 -1.67 -5.80
N GLN A 10 7.82 -2.28 -6.95
CA GLN A 10 8.00 -3.72 -7.16
C GLN A 10 9.43 -4.21 -6.88
N HIS A 11 10.44 -3.35 -7.10
CA HIS A 11 11.85 -3.67 -6.94
C HIS A 11 12.29 -3.90 -5.48
N VAL A 12 11.49 -3.46 -4.50
CA VAL A 12 11.74 -3.69 -3.06
C VAL A 12 10.70 -4.63 -2.42
N ILE A 13 9.75 -5.15 -3.19
CA ILE A 13 8.68 -6.01 -2.67
C ILE A 13 9.03 -7.47 -2.96
N GLU A 14 9.31 -8.23 -1.90
CA GLU A 14 9.52 -9.68 -2.02
C GLU A 14 8.23 -10.41 -2.43
N SER A 15 7.09 -10.03 -1.84
CA SER A 15 5.80 -10.62 -2.20
C SER A 15 4.65 -9.64 -2.03
N PHE A 16 3.68 -9.69 -2.96
CA PHE A 16 2.45 -8.93 -2.90
C PHE A 16 1.25 -9.89 -2.97
N LYS A 17 0.34 -9.81 -2.00
CA LYS A 17 -0.81 -10.72 -1.91
C LYS A 17 -2.11 -9.91 -1.87
N LEU A 18 -3.03 -10.23 -2.78
CA LEU A 18 -4.42 -9.80 -2.67
C LEU A 18 -5.21 -10.94 -2.04
N ILE A 19 -5.69 -10.71 -0.82
CA ILE A 19 -6.56 -11.64 -0.11
C ILE A 19 -7.99 -11.14 -0.30
N THR A 20 -8.83 -11.92 -0.97
CA THR A 20 -10.26 -11.59 -1.13
C THR A 20 -10.93 -11.67 0.23
N GLY A 21 -11.36 -10.52 0.76
CA GLY A 21 -12.08 -10.44 2.03
C GLY A 21 -13.56 -10.80 1.89
N ASP A 22 -14.19 -11.08 3.03
CA ASP A 22 -15.64 -11.18 3.16
C ASP A 22 -16.24 -9.84 3.66
N LYS A 23 -17.53 -9.59 3.41
CA LYS A 23 -18.33 -8.48 3.98
C LYS A 23 -17.75 -7.07 3.79
N GLY A 24 -17.04 -6.82 2.70
CA GLY A 24 -16.54 -5.47 2.36
C GLY A 24 -15.40 -4.98 3.28
N VAL A 25 -14.69 -5.90 3.93
CA VAL A 25 -13.46 -5.65 4.67
C VAL A 25 -12.36 -5.20 3.72
N PHE A 26 -11.64 -4.16 4.12
CA PHE A 26 -10.44 -3.70 3.45
C PHE A 26 -9.40 -3.32 4.50
N ILE A 27 -8.28 -4.03 4.47
CA ILE A 27 -7.12 -3.86 5.36
C ILE A 27 -5.88 -3.89 4.47
N PHE A 28 -4.98 -2.95 4.70
CA PHE A 28 -3.68 -2.91 4.05
C PHE A 28 -2.59 -3.10 5.10
N THR A 29 -1.74 -4.09 4.88
CA THR A 29 -0.64 -4.44 5.80
C THR A 29 0.69 -4.49 5.07
N VAL A 30 1.76 -4.09 5.74
CA VAL A 30 3.15 -4.27 5.29
C VAL A 30 3.89 -4.97 6.41
N ASP A 31 4.54 -6.09 6.11
CA ASP A 31 5.29 -6.90 7.10
C ASP A 31 4.52 -7.24 8.39
N GLY A 32 3.19 -7.38 8.27
CA GLY A 32 2.29 -7.66 9.39
C GLY A 32 1.71 -6.42 10.08
N ASP A 33 2.26 -5.22 9.82
CA ASP A 33 1.76 -3.97 10.38
C ASP A 33 0.56 -3.44 9.60
N ILE A 34 -0.52 -3.11 10.30
CA ILE A 34 -1.71 -2.51 9.70
C ILE A 34 -1.44 -1.03 9.43
N LEU A 35 -1.32 -0.68 8.15
CA LEU A 35 -1.16 0.71 7.73
C LEU A 35 -2.51 1.38 7.43
N PHE A 36 -3.52 0.61 6.99
CA PHE A 36 -4.87 1.12 6.79
C PHE A 36 -5.93 0.08 7.14
N SER A 37 -7.05 0.54 7.71
CA SER A 37 -8.25 -0.27 7.92
C SER A 37 -9.50 0.57 7.62
N LYS A 38 -10.30 0.12 6.65
CA LYS A 38 -11.58 0.75 6.30
C LYS A 38 -12.54 0.81 7.49
N LYS A 39 -12.50 -0.20 8.36
CA LYS A 39 -13.33 -0.24 9.57
C LYS A 39 -12.97 0.88 10.55
N VAL A 40 -11.68 1.17 10.69
CA VAL A 40 -11.16 2.23 11.57
C VAL A 40 -11.39 3.61 10.95
N ALA A 41 -11.14 3.76 9.65
CA ALA A 41 -11.32 5.02 8.94
C ALA A 41 -12.81 5.37 8.72
N GLY A 42 -13.71 4.39 8.79
CA GLY A 42 -15.14 4.56 8.46
C GLY A 42 -15.41 4.77 6.96
N ARG A 43 -14.37 4.75 6.12
CA ARG A 43 -14.43 4.95 4.67
C ARG A 43 -13.39 4.08 3.96
N HIS A 44 -13.56 3.91 2.65
CA HIS A 44 -12.48 3.37 1.83
C HIS A 44 -11.31 4.37 1.77
N ALA A 45 -10.11 3.88 1.48
CA ALA A 45 -8.97 4.73 1.24
C ALA A 45 -9.23 5.69 0.07
N ASP A 46 -8.82 6.95 0.23
CA ASP A 46 -8.85 7.97 -0.80
C ASP A 46 -7.77 7.67 -1.86
N PRO A 47 -7.90 8.19 -3.10
CA PRO A 47 -6.88 8.03 -4.14
C PRO A 47 -5.48 8.45 -3.64
N GLY A 48 -4.49 7.58 -3.84
CA GLY A 48 -3.11 7.80 -3.40
C GLY A 48 -2.85 7.69 -1.87
N GLU A 49 -3.87 7.51 -1.03
CA GLU A 49 -3.69 7.42 0.43
C GLU A 49 -2.83 6.22 0.83
N ILE A 50 -3.12 5.06 0.23
CA ILE A 50 -2.37 3.82 0.51
C ILE A 50 -0.91 3.93 0.08
N LEU A 51 -0.64 4.56 -1.07
CA LEU A 51 0.72 4.81 -1.54
C LEU A 51 1.49 5.70 -0.57
N LYS A 52 0.89 6.79 -0.08
CA LYS A 52 1.50 7.68 0.92
C LYS A 52 1.79 6.97 2.24
N LEU A 53 0.88 6.11 2.69
CA LEU A 53 1.09 5.29 3.90
C LEU A 53 2.25 4.32 3.72
N PHE A 54 2.33 3.66 2.56
CA PHE A 54 3.44 2.77 2.21
C PHE A 54 4.78 3.52 2.19
N GLN A 55 4.87 4.65 1.49
CA GLN A 55 6.07 5.51 1.43
C GLN A 55 6.53 5.96 2.81
N LYS A 56 5.59 6.37 3.67
CA LYS A 56 5.90 6.75 5.04
C LYS A 56 6.45 5.58 5.86
N HIS A 57 5.98 4.36 5.59
CA HIS A 57 6.40 3.15 6.32
C HIS A 57 7.81 2.69 5.89
N ILE A 58 8.09 2.63 4.59
CA ILE A 58 9.43 2.21 4.08
C ILE A 58 10.50 3.29 4.26
N GLY A 59 10.08 4.55 4.46
CA GLY A 59 10.96 5.67 4.74
C GLY A 59 11.56 6.34 3.50
N PRO A 60 12.15 7.53 3.67
CA PRO A 60 12.64 8.37 2.56
C PRO A 60 13.91 7.84 1.87
N GLY A 61 14.49 6.74 2.36
CA GLY A 61 15.69 6.13 1.76
C GLY A 61 15.38 5.17 0.60
N VAL A 62 14.10 4.97 0.28
CA VAL A 62 13.64 4.09 -0.79
C VAL A 62 12.95 4.93 -1.85
N GLU A 63 13.62 5.13 -2.97
CA GLU A 63 13.11 5.91 -4.10
C GLU A 63 12.16 5.08 -4.99
N PRO A 64 11.16 5.69 -5.63
CA PRO A 64 10.33 5.01 -6.62
C PRO A 64 11.14 4.66 -7.88
N TYR A 65 10.75 3.58 -8.55
CA TYR A 65 11.32 3.11 -9.81
C TYR A 65 10.21 2.66 -10.78
N PRO A 66 10.22 3.05 -12.06
CA PRO A 66 11.25 3.87 -12.69
C PRO A 66 11.21 5.31 -12.17
N GLN A 67 12.39 5.91 -12.04
CA GLN A 67 12.49 7.34 -11.78
C GLN A 67 11.99 8.04 -13.04
N GLU A 68 10.94 8.85 -12.91
CA GLU A 68 10.49 9.69 -14.02
C GLU A 68 11.65 10.62 -14.40
N LEU A 69 12.12 10.50 -15.66
CA LEU A 69 13.24 11.26 -16.23
C LEU A 69 12.93 12.76 -16.33
#